data_AF-A0A534Q865-F1
#
_entry.id   AF-A0A534Q865-F1
#
_cell.length_a   1.000
_cell.length_b   1.000
_cell.length_c   1.000
_cell.angle_alpha   90.00
_cell.angle_beta   90.00
_cell.angle_gamma   90.00
#
_symmetry.space_group_name_H-M   'P 1'
#
loop_
_entity.id
_entity.type
_entity.pdbx_description
1 polymer ?
#
loop_
_entity_poly.entity_id
_entity_poly.type
_entity_poly.pdbx_seq_one_letter_code
_entity_poly.pdbx_strand_id
1 'polypeptide(L)'
;MPRVHGAAAGGSYAARSIRVAPSGRLVCADACRIGVLERVVLAPRAELGAGAPLRANQVRLDIAASGVGQAFRAGARAAVAATIYAPSGKLVLGARGTYRGAYVGRTVTVGPAATVRADSALGS
;
A
#
# COMPACT_ATOMS: atom_id res chain seq x y z
N MET A 1 17.49 15.08 -9.67
CA MET A 1 16.78 14.00 -8.94
C MET A 1 15.54 13.63 -9.74
N PRO A 2 15.45 12.43 -10.37
CA PRO A 2 14.31 12.10 -11.21
C PRO A 2 13.07 11.86 -10.31
N ARG A 3 12.01 12.63 -10.56
CA ARG A 3 10.68 12.44 -9.95
C ARG A 3 10.01 11.28 -10.69
N VAL A 4 9.88 10.13 -10.05
CA VAL A 4 9.12 9.02 -10.64
C VAL A 4 7.63 9.32 -10.46
N HIS A 5 6.97 9.66 -11.57
CA HIS A 5 5.52 9.63 -11.71
C HIS A 5 5.19 8.36 -12.49
N GLY A 6 4.81 7.30 -11.79
CA GLY A 6 4.41 6.05 -12.41
C GLY A 6 2.92 5.83 -12.20
N ALA A 7 2.14 5.89 -13.29
CA ALA A 7 0.78 5.39 -13.32
C ALA A 7 0.81 3.94 -13.83
N ALA A 8 0.28 3.01 -13.05
CA ALA A 8 0.06 1.65 -13.54
C ALA A 8 -1.20 1.67 -14.42
N ALA A 9 -1.07 1.29 -15.70
CA ALA A 9 -2.15 1.27 -16.70
C ALA A 9 -3.22 0.19 -16.46
N GLY A 10 -3.17 -0.54 -15.34
CA GLY A 10 -4.03 -1.67 -15.02
C GLY A 10 -3.34 -3.02 -15.25
N GLY A 11 -3.87 -4.07 -14.61
CA GLY A 11 -3.34 -5.44 -14.74
C GLY A 11 -2.40 -5.87 -13.61
N SER A 12 -1.54 -6.86 -13.89
CA SER A 12 -0.67 -7.48 -12.90
C SER A 12 0.77 -6.99 -13.02
N TYR A 13 1.32 -6.50 -11.90
CA TYR A 13 2.69 -6.02 -11.79
C TYR A 13 3.44 -6.85 -10.77
N ALA A 14 4.75 -7.00 -10.96
CA ALA A 14 5.62 -7.67 -10.00
C ALA A 14 6.83 -6.79 -9.67
N ALA A 15 7.19 -6.73 -8.40
CA ALA A 15 8.39 -6.04 -7.95
C ALA A 15 9.06 -6.84 -6.82
N ARG A 16 10.38 -6.75 -6.72
CA ARG A 16 11.09 -7.31 -5.56
C ARG A 16 10.75 -6.53 -4.30
N SER A 17 10.84 -5.21 -4.38
CA SER A 17 10.58 -4.26 -3.29
C SER A 17 10.03 -2.97 -3.89
N ILE A 18 9.19 -2.26 -3.14
CA ILE A 18 8.66 -0.95 -3.53
C ILE A 18 9.06 0.09 -2.48
N ARG A 19 9.57 1.23 -2.95
CA ARG A 19 9.84 2.39 -2.09
C ARG A 19 9.22 3.62 -2.73
N VAL A 20 8.37 4.32 -1.99
CA VAL A 20 7.79 5.59 -2.42
C VAL A 20 8.42 6.71 -1.60
N ALA A 21 9.07 7.64 -2.30
CA ALA A 21 9.78 8.78 -1.71
C ALA A 21 8.81 9.73 -0.98
N PRO A 22 9.31 10.67 -0.14
CA PRO A 22 8.46 11.65 0.53
C PRO A 22 7.61 12.43 -0.47
N SER A 23 6.30 12.52 -0.21
CA SER A 23 5.31 13.12 -1.14
C SER A 23 5.25 12.48 -2.54
N GLY A 24 5.91 11.33 -2.74
CA GLY A 24 5.81 10.53 -3.95
C GLY A 24 4.49 9.79 -4.01
N ARG A 25 4.10 9.39 -5.22
CA ARG A 25 2.85 8.66 -5.45
C ARG A 25 3.12 7.44 -6.30
N LEU A 26 2.59 6.30 -5.88
CA LEU A 26 2.45 5.11 -6.71
C LEU A 26 0.96 4.80 -6.79
N VAL A 27 0.32 5.25 -7.87
CA VAL A 27 -1.13 5.11 -8.05
C VAL A 27 -1.46 4.32 -9.30
N CYS A 28 -2.53 3.54 -9.23
CA CYS A 28 -3.08 2.86 -10.39
C CYS A 28 -4.15 3.72 -11.04
N ALA A 29 -4.13 3.76 -12.38
CA ALA A 29 -5.16 4.41 -13.18
C ALA A 29 -6.38 3.51 -13.42
N ASP A 30 -6.19 2.19 -13.32
CA ASP A 30 -7.23 1.16 -13.45
C ASP A 30 -7.01 0.03 -12.43
N ALA A 31 -7.93 -0.93 -12.35
CA ALA A 31 -7.84 -2.10 -11.50
C ALA A 31 -6.48 -2.80 -11.66
N CYS A 32 -5.79 -2.99 -10.54
CA CYS A 32 -4.40 -3.42 -10.56
C CYS A 32 -4.10 -4.37 -9.40
N ARG A 33 -3.28 -5.38 -9.70
CA ARG A 33 -2.72 -6.31 -8.73
C ARG A 33 -1.20 -6.18 -8.77
N ILE A 34 -0.57 -6.00 -7.61
CA ILE A 34 0.88 -5.86 -7.51
C ILE A 34 1.42 -6.94 -6.58
N GLY A 35 2.18 -7.88 -7.14
CA GLY A 35 2.95 -8.86 -6.37
C GLY A 35 4.27 -8.25 -5.89
N VAL A 36 4.57 -8.37 -4.60
CA VAL A 36 5.81 -7.87 -3.99
C VAL A 36 6.51 -8.99 -3.25
N LEU A 37 7.76 -9.30 -3.61
CA LEU A 37 8.48 -10.43 -3.00
C LEU A 37 8.89 -10.14 -1.54
N GLU A 38 9.45 -8.95 -1.28
CA GLU A 38 10.03 -8.63 0.02
C GLU A 38 9.16 -7.62 0.78
N ARG A 39 9.20 -6.34 0.40
CA ARG A 39 8.55 -5.29 1.20
C ARG A 39 8.12 -4.06 0.40
N VAL A 40 7.19 -3.31 1.01
CA VAL A 40 6.73 -2.01 0.57
C VAL A 40 7.01 -0.97 1.65
N VAL A 41 7.66 0.13 1.28
CA VAL A 41 7.99 1.23 2.21
C VAL A 41 7.51 2.56 1.62
N LEU A 42 6.57 3.20 2.30
CA LEU A 42 6.11 4.55 1.99
C LEU A 42 6.77 5.54 2.95
N ALA A 43 7.44 6.55 2.42
CA ALA A 43 7.94 7.66 3.20
C ALA A 43 6.78 8.52 3.76
N PRO A 44 7.06 9.50 4.64
CA PRO A 44 6.02 10.41 5.13
C PRO A 44 5.32 11.14 3.98
N ARG A 45 3.99 11.30 4.09
CA ARG A 45 3.12 11.92 3.08
C ARG A 45 3.12 11.25 1.70
N ALA A 46 3.70 10.06 1.57
CA ALA A 46 3.62 9.30 0.33
C ALA A 46 2.23 8.70 0.13
N GLU A 47 1.85 8.50 -1.13
CA GLU A 47 0.56 7.94 -1.53
C GLU A 47 0.75 6.61 -2.27
N LEU A 48 -0.14 5.65 -2.00
CA LEU A 48 -0.15 4.34 -2.64
C LEU A 48 -1.58 3.88 -2.91
N GLY A 49 -1.85 3.35 -4.11
CA GLY A 49 -3.07 2.61 -4.39
C GLY A 49 -3.93 3.24 -5.48
N ALA A 50 -5.23 3.31 -5.27
CA ALA A 50 -6.17 3.82 -6.28
C ALA A 50 -6.01 5.34 -6.50
N GLY A 51 -5.76 5.75 -7.75
CA GLY A 51 -5.89 7.14 -8.16
C GLY A 51 -7.33 7.47 -8.55
N ALA A 52 -7.83 8.66 -8.25
CA ALA A 52 -9.20 9.04 -8.63
C ALA A 52 -9.40 8.92 -10.16
N PRO A 53 -10.53 8.36 -10.65
CA PRO A 53 -11.75 7.98 -9.92
C PRO A 53 -11.78 6.53 -9.37
N LEU A 54 -10.69 5.77 -9.48
CA LEU A 54 -10.61 4.37 -9.06
C LEU A 54 -10.87 4.19 -7.56
N ARG A 55 -11.54 3.08 -7.19
CA ARG A 55 -11.83 2.76 -5.78
C ARG A 55 -10.75 1.86 -5.17
N ALA A 56 -10.61 1.90 -3.84
CA ALA A 56 -9.55 1.14 -3.15
C ALA A 56 -9.74 -0.38 -3.26
N ASN A 57 -10.98 -0.84 -3.42
CA ASN A 57 -11.33 -2.24 -3.63
C ASN A 57 -10.89 -2.79 -5.01
N GLN A 58 -10.46 -1.94 -5.94
CA GLN A 58 -9.94 -2.34 -7.25
C GLN A 58 -8.40 -2.46 -7.26
N VAL A 59 -7.74 -2.13 -6.15
CA VAL A 59 -6.28 -2.19 -6.04
C VAL A 59 -5.86 -3.19 -4.97
N ARG A 60 -5.03 -4.15 -5.36
CA ARG A 60 -4.54 -5.21 -4.46
C ARG A 60 -3.02 -5.32 -4.51
N LEU A 61 -2.41 -5.39 -3.34
CA LEU A 61 -1.00 -5.70 -3.18
C LEU A 61 -0.86 -7.01 -2.43
N ASP A 62 -0.20 -7.98 -3.03
CA ASP A 62 0.13 -9.27 -2.42
C ASP A 62 1.63 -9.27 -2.10
N ILE A 63 1.98 -9.25 -0.81
CA ILE A 63 3.36 -9.14 -0.33
C ILE A 63 3.76 -10.47 0.31
N ALA A 64 4.72 -11.18 -0.28
CA ALA A 64 5.18 -12.48 0.22
C ALA A 64 5.97 -12.38 1.54
N ALA A 65 6.55 -11.21 1.83
CA ALA A 65 7.38 -10.95 3.00
C ALA A 65 8.62 -11.87 3.10
N SER A 66 9.16 -12.29 1.96
CA SER A 66 10.26 -13.24 1.92
C SER A 66 11.51 -12.66 2.57
N GLY A 67 12.01 -13.33 3.61
CA GLY A 67 13.24 -12.95 4.33
C GLY A 67 13.16 -11.65 5.13
N VAL A 68 11.96 -11.10 5.39
CA VAL A 68 11.81 -9.80 6.07
C VAL A 68 10.70 -9.81 7.13
N GLY A 69 10.97 -9.25 8.32
CA GLY A 69 9.97 -9.16 9.38
C GLY A 69 8.87 -8.11 9.12
N GLN A 70 9.22 -7.03 8.41
CA GLN A 70 8.32 -5.92 8.10
C GLN A 70 8.01 -5.89 6.59
N ALA A 71 6.84 -6.41 6.23
CA ALA A 71 6.37 -6.50 4.85
C ALA A 71 5.86 -5.15 4.33
N PHE A 72 5.24 -4.36 5.20
CA PHE A 72 4.70 -3.05 4.84
C PHE A 72 5.01 -2.01 5.91
N ARG A 73 5.43 -0.84 5.46
CA ARG A 73 5.62 0.33 6.32
C ARG A 73 5.08 1.57 5.64
N ALA A 74 4.12 2.22 6.27
CA ALA A 74 3.70 3.56 5.91
C ALA A 74 4.28 4.60 6.89
N GLY A 75 4.90 5.64 6.35
CA GLY A 75 5.34 6.80 7.12
C GLY A 75 4.19 7.62 7.67
N ALA A 76 4.49 8.60 8.52
CA ALA A 76 3.47 9.50 9.08
C ALA A 76 2.74 10.27 7.97
N ARG A 77 1.42 10.44 8.13
CA ARG A 77 0.53 11.12 7.18
C ARG A 77 0.53 10.51 5.77
N ALA A 78 0.95 9.27 5.61
CA ALA A 78 0.82 8.57 4.33
C ALA A 78 -0.66 8.28 4.03
N ALA A 79 -1.00 8.22 2.75
CA ALA A 79 -2.32 7.85 2.27
C ALA A 79 -2.25 6.53 1.50
N VAL A 80 -3.13 5.58 1.82
CA VAL A 80 -3.19 4.29 1.16
C VAL A 80 -4.63 3.99 0.79
N ALA A 81 -4.87 3.68 -0.48
CA ALA A 81 -6.18 3.30 -1.02
C ALA A 81 -6.06 1.96 -1.74
N ALA A 82 -5.91 0.86 -0.99
CA ALA A 82 -5.70 -0.47 -1.54
C ALA A 82 -5.99 -1.57 -0.50
N THR A 83 -6.14 -2.80 -1.00
CA THR A 83 -6.02 -4.01 -0.17
C THR A 83 -4.56 -4.45 -0.07
N ILE A 84 -4.01 -4.47 1.14
CA ILE A 84 -2.66 -4.94 1.46
C ILE A 84 -2.74 -6.32 2.09
N TYR A 85 -2.25 -7.35 1.38
CA TYR A 85 -2.26 -8.73 1.82
C TYR A 85 -0.83 -9.25 2.01
N ALA A 86 -0.44 -9.46 3.27
CA ALA A 86 0.89 -9.93 3.67
C ALA A 86 0.78 -10.86 4.90
N PRO A 87 0.08 -12.00 4.81
CA PRO A 87 -0.30 -12.82 5.97
C PRO A 87 0.90 -13.31 6.80
N SER A 88 2.06 -13.46 6.17
CA SER A 88 3.31 -13.86 6.83
C SER A 88 4.06 -12.68 7.47
N GLY A 89 3.74 -11.42 7.19
CA GLY A 89 4.55 -10.26 7.56
C GLY A 89 3.89 -9.28 8.54
N LYS A 90 4.69 -8.38 9.10
CA LYS A 90 4.19 -7.23 9.90
C LYS A 90 3.83 -6.06 8.98
N LEU A 91 2.65 -5.48 9.22
CA LEU A 91 2.20 -4.23 8.63
C LEU A 91 2.30 -3.10 9.67
N VAL A 92 2.89 -1.96 9.29
CA VAL A 92 2.93 -0.75 10.12
C VAL A 92 2.27 0.40 9.38
N LEU A 93 1.16 0.89 9.93
CA LEU A 93 0.43 2.05 9.45
C LEU A 93 0.86 3.26 10.28
N GLY A 94 1.42 4.28 9.63
CA GLY A 94 1.98 5.46 10.28
C GLY A 94 0.92 6.36 10.93
N ALA A 95 1.38 7.15 11.91
CA ALA A 95 0.53 8.11 12.62
C ALA A 95 -0.12 9.14 11.68
N ARG A 96 -1.34 9.56 12.00
CA ARG A 96 -2.11 10.57 11.22
C ARG A 96 -2.28 10.22 9.73
N GLY A 97 -2.16 8.94 9.37
CA GLY A 97 -2.35 8.47 8.00
C GLY A 97 -3.83 8.19 7.69
N THR A 98 -4.14 8.09 6.40
CA THR A 98 -5.45 7.73 5.89
C THR A 98 -5.36 6.41 5.12
N TYR A 99 -6.04 5.39 5.61
CA TYR A 99 -5.92 4.02 5.14
C TYR A 99 -7.30 3.52 4.72
N ARG A 100 -7.52 3.37 3.41
CA ARG A 100 -8.79 2.91 2.84
C ARG A 100 -8.56 1.57 2.14
N GLY A 101 -9.32 0.55 2.54
CA GLY A 101 -9.15 -0.83 2.09
C GLY A 101 -8.97 -1.84 3.22
N ALA A 102 -8.38 -3.00 2.91
CA ALA A 102 -8.11 -4.07 3.87
C ALA A 102 -6.61 -4.22 4.11
N TYR A 103 -6.23 -4.55 5.35
CA TYR A 103 -4.84 -4.68 5.79
C TYR A 103 -4.69 -6.01 6.52
N VAL A 104 -4.22 -7.03 5.80
CA VAL A 104 -4.05 -8.39 6.31
C VAL A 104 -2.57 -8.65 6.51
N GLY A 105 -2.15 -8.78 7.77
CA GLY A 105 -0.80 -9.18 8.12
C GLY A 105 -0.80 -10.06 9.36
N ARG A 106 0.34 -10.72 9.63
CA ARG A 106 0.53 -11.47 10.89
C ARG A 106 0.30 -10.58 12.10
N THR A 107 0.77 -9.34 12.00
CA THR A 107 0.51 -8.27 12.95
C THR A 107 0.26 -6.98 12.18
N VAL A 108 -0.68 -6.17 12.66
CA VAL A 108 -0.98 -4.84 12.12
C VAL A 108 -0.86 -3.83 13.24
N THR A 109 0.14 -2.95 13.15
CA THR A 109 0.33 -1.84 14.08
C THR A 109 -0.23 -0.57 13.46
N VAL A 110 -1.17 0.07 14.15
CA VAL A 110 -1.79 1.33 13.71
C VAL A 110 -1.26 2.48 14.57
N GLY A 111 -0.64 3.45 13.92
CA GLY A 111 -0.10 4.64 14.58
C GLY A 111 -1.19 5.56 15.13
N PRO A 112 -0.85 6.43 16.10
CA PRO A 112 -1.81 7.32 16.73
C PRO A 112 -2.48 8.27 15.72
N ALA A 113 -3.78 8.52 15.93
CA ALA A 113 -4.62 9.37 15.08
C ALA A 113 -4.65 8.96 13.58
N ALA A 114 -4.23 7.74 13.25
CA ALA A 114 -4.47 7.18 11.93
C ALA A 114 -5.95 6.78 11.78
N THR A 115 -6.47 6.87 10.56
CA THR A 115 -7.82 6.44 10.24
C THR A 115 -7.76 5.25 9.30
N VAL A 116 -8.48 4.18 9.64
CA VAL A 116 -8.65 3.00 8.79
C VAL A 116 -10.12 2.87 8.43
N ARG A 117 -10.44 2.86 7.15
CA ARG A 117 -11.81 2.72 6.63
C ARG A 117 -11.90 1.54 5.69
N ALA A 118 -12.90 0.70 5.88
CA ALA A 118 -13.19 -0.40 4.99
C ALA A 118 -13.61 0.14 3.60
N ASP A 119 -12.98 -0.41 2.56
CA ASP A 119 -13.29 -0.20 1.13
C ASP A 119 -12.45 -1.22 0.35
N SER A 120 -12.73 -2.50 0.61
CA SER A 120 -11.77 -3.58 0.39
C SER A 120 -12.20 -4.48 -0.76
N ALA A 121 -11.24 -5.11 -1.42
CA ALA A 121 -11.49 -6.14 -2.44
C ALA A 121 -11.97 -7.48 -1.85
N LEU A 122 -12.06 -7.59 -0.52
CA LEU A 122 -12.27 -8.84 0.23
C LEU A 122 -13.72 -9.02 0.72
N GLY A 123 -14.62 -8.10 0.41
CA GLY A 123 -16.04 -8.19 0.75
C GLY A 123 -16.88 -7.56 -0.36
N SER A 124 -17.89 -8.29 -0.82
CA SER A 124 -18.98 -7.86 -1.70
C SER A 124 -19.95 -6.94 -0.98
#